data_AF-T2KMQ7-F1
#
_entry.id   AF-T2KMQ7-F1
#
_cell.length_a   1.000
_cell.length_b   1.000
_cell.length_c   1.000
_cell.angle_alpha   90.00
_cell.angle_beta   90.00
_cell.angle_gamma   90.00
#
_symmetry.space_group_name_H-M   'P 1'
#
loop_
_entity.id
_entity.type
_entity.pdbx_description
1 polymer ?
#
loop_
_entity_poly.entity_id
_entity_poly.type
_entity_poly.pdbx_seq_one_letter_code
_entity_poly.pdbx_strand_id
1 'polypeptide(L)'
;MKTVGFIPIRKGSKGIINKNKKKMVGRPLFCWVLKEAIFSKLDEVYVFTDDTSVVRFIEKEYHWTDKVHVIVRGSENADDLASTESAMIEFSKRIDFKFDVLCLLQATSPFTINIDINNCIDKIVEESYNSALTVVNSHRFIWNSNGEPVNYNMFKRPRRQDFDGLLIENGAVYCTTKKAFLESENRISGTIATVRMCEESLTEIDSSADWVIVEQLLIQRLKEKRAPKRITHFVLDVDGVFTKGTISYTAEGEHTKTFDMRDGMGLEILRQDAVKVMVMTSEDSPLVAARMKKLNIEDVFLGVKDKYAFLADLREKRNLDLEEMAYIGDDVNDLANLCSVGWSFVPGNGTEHVKPYADILLKSNSGEGAIREACEWILKYNKRF
;
A
#
# COMPACT_ATOMS: atom_id res chain seq x y z
N MET A 1 7.41 19.74 -17.37
CA MET A 1 8.05 18.48 -17.80
C MET A 1 7.09 17.38 -17.40
N LYS A 2 6.54 16.61 -18.35
CA LYS A 2 5.58 15.54 -18.08
C LYS A 2 6.30 14.30 -17.53
N THR A 3 5.94 13.87 -16.35
CA THR A 3 6.51 12.75 -15.61
C THR A 3 5.51 11.59 -15.58
N VAL A 4 5.94 10.40 -16.02
CA VAL A 4 5.05 9.24 -16.17
C VAL A 4 5.59 8.07 -15.36
N GLY A 5 4.74 7.54 -14.47
CA GLY A 5 5.00 6.31 -13.74
C GLY A 5 4.61 5.09 -14.56
N PHE A 6 5.44 4.05 -14.54
CA PHE A 6 5.25 2.80 -15.24
C PHE A 6 5.40 1.63 -14.26
N ILE A 7 4.30 0.92 -13.99
CA ILE A 7 4.26 -0.26 -13.12
C ILE A 7 3.98 -1.51 -13.97
N PRO A 8 5.00 -2.30 -14.35
CA PRO A 8 4.81 -3.53 -15.09
C PRO A 8 4.31 -4.66 -14.19
N ILE A 9 3.19 -5.29 -14.56
CA ILE A 9 2.58 -6.41 -13.83
C ILE A 9 2.27 -7.55 -14.81
N ARG A 10 2.95 -8.68 -14.65
CA ARG A 10 2.64 -9.90 -15.42
C ARG A 10 1.71 -10.85 -14.66
N LYS A 11 0.83 -11.55 -15.38
CA LYS A 11 -0.12 -12.55 -14.85
C LYS A 11 0.56 -13.82 -14.30
N GLY A 12 1.69 -14.23 -14.87
CA GLY A 12 2.36 -15.51 -14.59
C GLY A 12 3.64 -15.38 -13.75
N SER A 13 3.54 -15.15 -12.44
CA SER A 13 4.73 -15.18 -11.56
C SER A 13 5.12 -16.63 -11.19
N LYS A 14 6.34 -17.06 -11.54
CA LYS A 14 6.86 -18.42 -11.31
C LYS A 14 7.28 -18.71 -9.86
N GLY A 15 7.97 -17.78 -9.19
CA GLY A 15 8.45 -17.99 -7.81
C GLY A 15 7.31 -18.04 -6.78
N ILE A 16 6.46 -17.02 -6.79
CA ILE A 16 5.22 -16.96 -6.01
C ILE A 16 4.06 -16.86 -6.98
N ILE A 17 3.19 -17.87 -6.97
CA ILE A 17 2.00 -17.91 -7.84
C ILE A 17 1.14 -16.66 -7.59
N ASN A 18 0.82 -15.93 -8.66
CA ASN A 18 0.06 -14.69 -8.61
C ASN A 18 0.66 -13.62 -7.66
N LYS A 19 1.99 -13.56 -7.51
CA LYS A 19 2.74 -12.66 -6.58
C LYS A 19 2.12 -11.26 -6.46
N ASN A 20 1.90 -10.59 -7.58
CA ASN A 20 1.40 -9.22 -7.61
C ASN A 20 -0.03 -9.07 -7.06
N LYS A 21 -0.89 -10.10 -7.19
CA LYS A 21 -2.27 -10.10 -6.69
C LYS A 21 -2.40 -10.64 -5.28
N LYS A 22 -1.40 -11.41 -4.80
CA LYS A 22 -1.40 -11.94 -3.44
C LYS A 22 -1.41 -10.77 -2.45
N LYS A 23 -2.24 -10.88 -1.41
CA LYS A 23 -2.40 -9.83 -0.39
C LYS A 23 -1.20 -9.82 0.55
N MET A 24 -0.48 -8.70 0.60
CA MET A 24 0.57 -8.41 1.56
C MET A 24 0.05 -7.35 2.53
N VAL A 25 -0.02 -7.68 3.82
CA VAL A 25 -0.65 -6.83 4.85
C VAL A 25 -2.07 -6.42 4.42
N GLY A 26 -2.84 -7.37 3.87
CA GLY A 26 -4.25 -7.17 3.56
C GLY A 26 -4.63 -6.65 2.18
N ARG A 27 -3.66 -6.14 1.41
CA ARG A 27 -3.91 -5.57 0.07
C ARG A 27 -3.00 -6.19 -0.99
N PRO A 28 -3.42 -6.27 -2.26
CA PRO A 28 -2.58 -6.83 -3.32
C PRO A 28 -1.22 -6.16 -3.37
N LEU A 29 -0.14 -6.93 -3.58
CA LEU A 29 1.24 -6.43 -3.52
C LEU A 29 1.47 -5.16 -4.36
N PHE A 30 0.98 -5.13 -5.61
CA PHE A 30 1.19 -3.97 -6.49
C PHE A 30 0.54 -2.68 -5.99
N CYS A 31 -0.49 -2.78 -5.15
CA CYS A 31 -1.21 -1.64 -4.62
C CYS A 31 -0.34 -0.80 -3.66
N TRP A 32 0.71 -1.39 -3.06
CA TRP A 32 1.68 -0.67 -2.24
C TRP A 32 2.37 0.43 -3.04
N VAL A 33 2.96 0.07 -4.17
CA VAL A 33 3.66 1.01 -5.05
C VAL A 33 2.68 1.92 -5.80
N LEU A 34 1.54 1.38 -6.27
CA LEU A 34 0.52 2.18 -6.97
C LEU A 34 0.01 3.34 -6.10
N LYS A 35 -0.31 3.08 -4.83
CA LYS A 35 -0.74 4.13 -3.89
C LYS A 35 0.31 5.23 -3.78
N GLU A 36 1.57 4.87 -3.60
CA GLU A 36 2.66 5.83 -3.44
C GLU A 36 2.95 6.62 -4.73
N ALA A 37 2.78 5.98 -5.90
CA ALA A 37 2.85 6.65 -7.19
C ALA A 37 1.72 7.67 -7.41
N ILE A 38 0.52 7.40 -6.91
CA ILE A 38 -0.62 8.34 -6.99
C ILE A 38 -0.32 9.61 -6.19
N PHE A 39 0.23 9.48 -4.99
CA PHE A 39 0.55 10.61 -4.10
C PHE A 39 1.96 11.20 -4.32
N SER A 40 2.63 10.86 -5.42
CA SER A 40 3.91 11.45 -5.82
C SER A 40 3.74 12.64 -6.79
N LYS A 41 4.83 13.27 -7.18
CA LYS A 41 4.93 14.35 -8.19
C LYS A 41 4.67 13.87 -9.63
N LEU A 42 4.43 12.58 -9.86
CA LEU A 42 4.09 12.06 -11.19
C LEU A 42 2.86 12.77 -11.76
N ASP A 43 2.81 13.00 -13.07
CA ASP A 43 1.61 13.55 -13.72
C ASP A 43 0.60 12.44 -14.01
N GLU A 44 1.07 11.28 -14.46
CA GLU A 44 0.24 10.11 -14.79
C GLU A 44 0.94 8.82 -14.30
N VAL A 45 0.15 7.82 -13.92
CA VAL A 45 0.63 6.50 -13.47
C VAL A 45 -0.03 5.42 -14.30
N TYR A 46 0.78 4.63 -14.99
CA TYR A 46 0.32 3.54 -15.85
C TYR A 46 0.64 2.20 -15.23
N VAL A 47 -0.39 1.37 -15.04
CA VAL A 47 -0.23 -0.06 -14.78
C VAL A 47 -0.26 -0.80 -16.11
N PHE A 48 0.82 -1.51 -16.41
CA PHE A 48 0.99 -2.22 -17.68
C PHE A 48 0.90 -3.73 -17.46
N THR A 49 -0.20 -4.34 -17.90
CA THR A 49 -0.52 -5.72 -17.51
C THR A 49 -1.27 -6.53 -18.56
N ASP A 50 -1.07 -7.85 -18.58
CA ASP A 50 -1.85 -8.83 -19.34
C ASP A 50 -2.97 -9.48 -18.50
N ASP A 51 -3.08 -9.12 -17.22
CA ASP A 51 -4.06 -9.68 -16.30
C ASP A 51 -5.37 -8.86 -16.25
N THR A 52 -6.40 -9.35 -16.93
CA THR A 52 -7.74 -8.71 -16.95
C THR A 52 -8.38 -8.57 -15.58
N SER A 53 -7.98 -9.38 -14.59
CA SER A 53 -8.45 -9.20 -13.21
C SER A 53 -7.82 -7.99 -12.53
N VAL A 54 -6.57 -7.65 -12.86
CA VAL A 54 -5.89 -6.43 -12.39
C VAL A 54 -6.52 -5.20 -13.04
N VAL A 55 -6.82 -5.27 -14.34
CA VAL A 55 -7.51 -4.17 -15.06
C VAL A 55 -8.83 -3.83 -14.38
N ARG A 56 -9.72 -4.81 -14.22
CA ARG A 56 -11.03 -4.61 -13.58
C ARG A 56 -10.92 -4.14 -12.13
N PHE A 57 -9.91 -4.62 -11.41
CA PHE A 57 -9.66 -4.19 -10.04
C PHE A 57 -9.26 -2.71 -10.01
N ILE A 58 -8.37 -2.25 -10.88
CA ILE A 58 -7.95 -0.85 -10.90
C ILE A 58 -9.11 0.07 -11.32
N GLU A 59 -9.81 -0.28 -12.39
CA GLU A 59 -10.97 0.50 -12.87
C GLU A 59 -12.04 0.64 -11.79
N LYS A 60 -12.28 -0.43 -11.01
CA LYS A 60 -13.24 -0.39 -9.91
C LYS A 60 -12.72 0.34 -8.68
N GLU A 61 -11.50 0.09 -8.25
CA GLU A 61 -11.03 0.51 -6.91
C GLU A 61 -10.30 1.86 -6.92
N TYR A 62 -9.89 2.36 -8.08
CA TYR A 62 -9.11 3.61 -8.23
C TYR A 62 -9.83 4.69 -9.06
N HIS A 63 -11.15 4.55 -9.27
CA HIS A 63 -11.97 5.54 -9.98
C HIS A 63 -12.05 6.93 -9.31
N TRP A 64 -11.58 7.05 -8.07
CA TRP A 64 -11.53 8.31 -7.32
C TRP A 64 -10.36 9.22 -7.72
N THR A 65 -9.48 8.78 -8.63
CA THR A 65 -8.38 9.56 -9.19
C THR A 65 -8.28 9.41 -10.70
N ASP A 66 -8.04 10.52 -11.39
CA ASP A 66 -7.83 10.55 -12.85
C ASP A 66 -6.37 10.23 -13.25
N LYS A 67 -5.48 10.08 -12.26
CA LYS A 67 -4.03 9.89 -12.47
C LYS A 67 -3.66 8.47 -12.90
N VAL A 68 -4.53 7.49 -12.64
CA VAL A 68 -4.23 6.07 -12.86
C VAL A 68 -4.83 5.61 -14.17
N HIS A 69 -3.99 4.98 -14.98
CA HIS A 69 -4.37 4.40 -16.26
C HIS A 69 -3.91 2.95 -16.33
N VAL A 70 -4.63 2.12 -17.08
CA VAL A 70 -4.26 0.73 -17.31
C VAL A 70 -4.06 0.52 -18.81
N ILE A 71 -2.92 -0.05 -19.18
CA ILE A 71 -2.63 -0.44 -20.55
C ILE A 71 -2.42 -1.95 -20.59
N VAL A 72 -3.14 -2.60 -21.50
CA VAL A 72 -3.02 -4.04 -21.71
C VAL A 72 -1.71 -4.33 -22.45
N ARG A 73 -0.90 -5.23 -21.90
CA ARG A 73 0.39 -5.66 -22.48
C ARG A 73 0.19 -6.60 -23.68
N GLY A 74 1.08 -6.50 -24.67
CA GLY A 74 1.12 -7.41 -25.81
C GLY A 74 1.55 -8.81 -25.41
N SER A 75 1.13 -9.83 -26.16
CA SER A 75 1.49 -11.22 -25.88
C SER A 75 2.99 -11.46 -25.96
N GLU A 76 3.70 -10.72 -26.82
CA GLU A 76 5.15 -10.80 -27.04
C GLU A 76 5.98 -10.45 -25.80
N ASN A 77 5.41 -9.70 -24.87
CA ASN A 77 6.07 -9.33 -23.62
C ASN A 77 5.39 -9.97 -22.40
N ALA A 78 4.38 -10.82 -22.58
CA ALA A 78 3.68 -11.45 -21.47
C ALA A 78 4.39 -12.70 -20.90
N ASP A 79 5.50 -13.13 -21.52
CA ASP A 79 6.24 -14.32 -21.12
C ASP A 79 7.35 -14.04 -20.08
N ASP A 80 8.07 -15.11 -19.68
CA ASP A 80 9.15 -15.02 -18.70
C ASP A 80 10.50 -14.57 -19.28
N LEU A 81 10.62 -14.47 -20.61
CA LEU A 81 11.85 -14.11 -21.30
C LEU A 81 11.89 -12.61 -21.65
N ALA A 82 10.73 -11.95 -21.63
CA ALA A 82 10.62 -10.51 -21.82
C ALA A 82 11.38 -9.74 -20.72
N SER A 83 12.35 -8.92 -21.15
CA SER A 83 13.08 -8.04 -20.24
C SER A 83 12.19 -6.88 -19.77
N THR A 84 12.60 -6.23 -18.69
CA THR A 84 11.95 -5.00 -18.22
C THR A 84 12.05 -3.91 -19.28
N GLU A 85 13.18 -3.82 -19.97
CA GLU A 85 13.43 -2.86 -21.05
C GLU A 85 12.49 -3.08 -22.24
N SER A 86 12.24 -4.34 -22.66
CA SER A 86 11.31 -4.62 -23.75
C SER A 86 9.88 -4.18 -23.41
N ALA A 87 9.47 -4.36 -22.14
CA ALA A 87 8.20 -3.87 -21.61
C ALA A 87 8.11 -2.34 -21.65
N MET A 88 9.17 -1.64 -21.23
CA MET A 88 9.24 -0.18 -21.23
C MET A 88 9.16 0.38 -22.65
N ILE A 89 9.81 -0.25 -23.62
CA ILE A 89 9.77 0.16 -25.03
C ILE A 89 8.36 -0.03 -25.60
N GLU A 90 7.73 -1.20 -25.37
CA GLU A 90 6.36 -1.44 -25.84
C GLU A 90 5.37 -0.44 -25.23
N PHE A 91 5.45 -0.24 -23.92
CA PHE A 91 4.64 0.76 -23.22
C PHE A 91 4.84 2.16 -23.81
N SER A 92 6.10 2.58 -23.98
CA SER A 92 6.44 3.90 -24.49
C SER A 92 5.89 4.12 -25.91
N LYS A 93 5.93 3.10 -26.77
CA LYS A 93 5.29 3.13 -28.10
C LYS A 93 3.77 3.28 -28.00
N ARG A 94 3.11 2.57 -27.09
CA ARG A 94 1.64 2.63 -26.90
C ARG A 94 1.15 4.00 -26.46
N ILE A 95 1.93 4.72 -25.67
CA ILE A 95 1.62 6.11 -25.27
C ILE A 95 2.26 7.16 -26.19
N ASP A 96 2.78 6.75 -27.35
CA ASP A 96 3.41 7.65 -28.34
C ASP A 96 4.55 8.50 -27.75
N PHE A 97 5.29 7.90 -26.81
CA PHE A 97 6.38 8.53 -26.06
C PHE A 97 5.97 9.88 -25.42
N LYS A 98 4.70 10.02 -25.00
CA LYS A 98 4.17 11.24 -24.38
C LYS A 98 4.58 11.37 -22.90
N PHE A 99 5.89 11.48 -22.69
CA PHE A 99 6.53 11.78 -21.42
C PHE A 99 7.84 12.51 -21.66
N ASP A 100 8.30 13.29 -20.68
CA ASP A 100 9.63 13.85 -20.64
C ASP A 100 10.54 13.04 -19.69
N VAL A 101 9.95 12.49 -18.62
CA VAL A 101 10.61 11.56 -17.68
C VAL A 101 9.75 10.31 -17.53
N LEU A 102 10.36 9.14 -17.72
CA LEU A 102 9.75 7.84 -17.47
C LEU A 102 10.30 7.26 -16.18
N CYS A 103 9.41 6.91 -15.24
CA CYS A 103 9.77 6.29 -13.97
C CYS A 103 9.22 4.86 -13.90
N LEU A 104 10.10 3.87 -14.03
CA LEU A 104 9.81 2.47 -13.74
C LEU A 104 9.69 2.28 -12.23
N LEU A 105 8.57 1.68 -11.81
CA LEU A 105 8.23 1.40 -10.43
C LEU A 105 7.90 -0.08 -10.28
N GLN A 106 8.75 -0.85 -9.58
CA GLN A 106 8.52 -2.29 -9.48
C GLN A 106 7.63 -2.65 -8.28
N ALA A 107 6.52 -3.32 -8.56
CA ALA A 107 5.57 -3.79 -7.54
C ALA A 107 6.20 -4.70 -6.46
N THR A 108 7.36 -5.30 -6.73
CA THR A 108 8.11 -6.16 -5.82
C THR A 108 8.85 -5.41 -4.71
N SER A 109 8.84 -4.08 -4.73
CA SER A 109 9.47 -3.23 -3.73
C SER A 109 8.39 -2.45 -2.95
N PRO A 110 7.62 -3.11 -2.05
CA PRO A 110 6.48 -2.48 -1.35
C PRO A 110 6.91 -1.40 -0.34
N PHE A 111 8.20 -1.26 -0.09
CA PHE A 111 8.76 -0.19 0.75
C PHE A 111 8.94 1.15 0.02
N THR A 112 8.77 1.20 -1.30
CA THR A 112 8.78 2.47 -2.04
C THR A 112 7.72 3.41 -1.46
N ILE A 113 8.09 4.64 -1.15
CA ILE A 113 7.16 5.72 -0.77
C ILE A 113 7.21 6.87 -1.77
N ASN A 114 6.19 7.72 -1.75
CA ASN A 114 6.08 8.85 -2.67
C ASN A 114 7.31 9.78 -2.65
N ILE A 115 7.95 9.95 -1.47
CA ILE A 115 9.19 10.71 -1.30
C ILE A 115 10.34 10.10 -2.11
N ASP A 116 10.47 8.77 -2.17
CA ASP A 116 11.54 8.12 -2.95
C ASP A 116 11.37 8.41 -4.44
N ILE A 117 10.12 8.30 -4.92
CA ILE A 117 9.74 8.60 -6.31
C ILE A 117 10.05 10.08 -6.63
N ASN A 118 9.63 10.99 -5.74
CA ASN A 118 9.85 12.43 -5.90
C ASN A 118 11.34 12.77 -5.94
N ASN A 119 12.13 12.21 -5.04
CA ASN A 119 13.58 12.44 -5.01
C ASN A 119 14.25 11.99 -6.32
N CYS A 120 13.83 10.85 -6.89
CA CYS A 120 14.33 10.41 -8.21
C CYS A 120 13.94 11.37 -9.33
N ILE A 121 12.71 11.90 -9.31
CA ILE A 121 12.25 12.91 -10.29
C ILE A 121 13.06 14.20 -10.15
N ASP A 122 13.27 14.68 -8.91
CA ASP A 122 13.97 15.92 -8.63
C ASP A 122 15.43 15.86 -9.08
N LYS A 123 16.10 14.70 -8.98
CA LYS A 123 17.43 14.48 -9.58
C LYS A 123 17.47 14.77 -11.08
N ILE A 124 16.40 14.47 -11.80
CA ILE A 124 16.34 14.69 -13.25
C ILE A 124 15.91 16.14 -13.55
N VAL A 125 14.83 16.59 -12.91
CA VAL A 125 14.17 17.87 -13.24
C VAL A 125 14.94 19.07 -12.69
N GLU A 126 15.45 18.97 -11.47
CA GLU A 126 16.10 20.08 -10.76
C GLU A 126 17.64 20.02 -10.87
N GLU A 127 18.22 18.82 -10.82
CA GLU A 127 19.68 18.62 -10.83
C GLU A 127 20.25 18.21 -12.20
N SER A 128 19.41 18.11 -13.25
CA SER A 128 19.81 17.87 -14.64
C SER A 128 20.52 16.52 -14.90
N TYR A 129 20.30 15.50 -14.07
CA TYR A 129 20.74 14.14 -14.38
C TYR A 129 19.91 13.52 -15.51
N ASN A 130 20.49 12.58 -16.25
CA ASN A 130 19.78 11.85 -17.29
C ASN A 130 18.97 10.67 -16.75
N SER A 131 19.44 10.06 -15.66
CA SER A 131 18.78 8.96 -14.97
C SER A 131 18.98 9.06 -13.46
N ALA A 132 18.06 8.45 -12.71
CA ALA A 132 18.18 8.27 -11.28
C ALA A 132 17.68 6.88 -10.88
N LEU A 133 18.33 6.24 -9.92
CA LEU A 133 17.87 4.97 -9.35
C LEU A 133 17.95 4.98 -7.82
N THR A 134 17.08 4.20 -7.20
CA THR A 134 17.13 3.95 -5.77
C THR A 134 18.18 2.91 -5.40
N VAL A 135 18.85 3.15 -4.28
CA VAL A 135 19.90 2.29 -3.74
C VAL A 135 19.80 2.19 -2.22
N VAL A 136 20.35 1.13 -1.65
CA VAL A 136 20.52 0.95 -0.21
C VAL A 136 22.00 0.92 0.13
N ASN A 137 22.40 1.63 1.19
CA ASN A 137 23.77 1.57 1.67
C ASN A 137 24.01 0.31 2.50
N SER A 138 24.80 -0.62 1.97
CA SER A 138 25.13 -1.90 2.60
C SER A 138 26.55 -1.89 3.16
N HIS A 139 26.68 -2.29 4.42
CA HIS A 139 27.96 -2.44 5.11
C HIS A 139 28.46 -3.90 5.07
N ARG A 140 27.91 -4.72 4.17
CA ARG A 140 28.31 -6.13 4.03
C ARG A 140 29.67 -6.24 3.34
N PHE A 141 30.46 -7.20 3.81
CA PHE A 141 31.73 -7.55 3.18
C PHE A 141 31.48 -8.52 2.02
N ILE A 142 31.86 -8.13 0.82
CA ILE A 142 31.61 -8.88 -0.41
C ILE A 142 32.88 -9.63 -0.78
N TRP A 143 32.71 -10.90 -1.16
CA TRP A 143 33.79 -11.76 -1.65
C TRP A 143 33.41 -12.27 -3.05
N ASN A 144 34.38 -12.35 -3.96
CA ASN A 144 34.18 -12.93 -5.28
C ASN A 144 34.32 -14.47 -5.24
N SER A 145 34.06 -15.14 -6.36
CA SER A 145 34.17 -16.61 -6.48
C SER A 145 35.60 -17.14 -6.31
N ASN A 146 36.61 -16.27 -6.43
CA ASN A 146 38.02 -16.63 -6.24
C ASN A 146 38.44 -16.57 -4.77
N GLY A 147 37.52 -16.19 -3.86
CA GLY A 147 37.83 -16.05 -2.45
C GLY A 147 38.64 -14.79 -2.15
N GLU A 148 38.39 -13.69 -2.86
CA GLU A 148 39.03 -12.39 -2.64
C GLU A 148 38.02 -11.36 -2.15
N PRO A 149 38.36 -10.51 -1.15
CA PRO A 149 37.47 -9.46 -0.69
C PRO A 149 37.37 -8.33 -1.74
N VAL A 150 36.16 -7.94 -2.09
CA VAL A 150 35.89 -6.94 -3.14
C VAL A 150 35.94 -5.52 -2.60
N ASN A 151 35.45 -5.29 -1.38
CA ASN A 151 35.18 -3.95 -0.86
C ASN A 151 35.86 -3.62 0.48
N TYR A 152 36.78 -4.46 0.94
CA TYR A 152 37.53 -4.21 2.17
C TYR A 152 38.87 -4.97 2.21
N ASN A 153 39.73 -4.63 3.17
CA ASN A 153 40.96 -5.37 3.44
C ASN A 153 40.74 -6.42 4.53
N MET A 154 40.91 -7.71 4.21
CA MET A 154 40.72 -8.81 5.17
C MET A 154 41.72 -8.80 6.33
N PHE A 155 42.94 -8.29 6.13
CA PHE A 155 43.95 -8.15 7.17
C PHE A 155 43.76 -6.92 8.06
N LYS A 156 42.89 -5.99 7.65
CA LYS A 156 42.52 -4.78 8.39
C LYS A 156 41.02 -4.54 8.28
N ARG A 157 40.23 -5.50 8.80
CA ARG A 157 38.77 -5.45 8.70
C ARG A 157 38.23 -4.19 9.41
N PRO A 158 37.58 -3.26 8.69
CA PRO A 158 37.05 -2.06 9.32
C PRO A 158 35.83 -2.38 10.18
N ARG A 159 35.57 -1.55 11.20
CA ARG A 159 34.30 -1.59 11.94
C ARG A 159 33.21 -0.90 11.12
N ARG A 160 31.94 -1.14 11.43
CA ARG A 160 30.80 -0.56 10.68
C ARG A 160 30.86 0.97 10.63
N GLN A 161 31.28 1.62 11.71
CA GLN A 161 31.41 3.08 11.79
C GLN A 161 32.61 3.66 11.00
N ASP A 162 33.56 2.82 10.60
CA ASP A 162 34.77 3.23 9.87
C ASP A 162 34.71 2.79 8.39
N PHE A 163 33.54 2.35 7.92
CA PHE A 163 33.34 1.80 6.59
C PHE A 163 32.09 2.42 5.97
N ASP A 164 32.25 3.21 4.91
CA ASP A 164 31.14 3.89 4.24
C ASP A 164 30.12 2.95 3.59
N GLY A 165 30.51 1.68 3.35
CA GLY A 165 29.69 0.68 2.69
C GLY A 165 29.77 0.74 1.16
N LEU A 166 28.88 -0.01 0.52
CA LEU A 166 28.60 0.08 -0.90
C LEU A 166 27.11 0.29 -1.13
N LEU A 167 26.79 1.07 -2.17
CA LEU A 167 25.42 1.26 -2.62
C LEU A 167 25.00 0.08 -3.48
N ILE A 168 23.87 -0.53 -3.15
CA ILE A 168 23.28 -1.65 -3.88
C ILE A 168 21.93 -1.20 -4.43
N GLU A 169 21.71 -1.40 -5.73
CA GLU A 169 20.40 -1.22 -6.38
C GLU A 169 19.36 -2.13 -5.72
N ASN A 170 18.16 -1.61 -5.45
CA ASN A 170 17.13 -2.32 -4.70
C ASN A 170 15.84 -2.58 -5.52
N GLY A 171 15.89 -2.41 -6.84
CA GLY A 171 14.74 -2.72 -7.69
C GLY A 171 13.55 -1.78 -7.56
N ALA A 172 13.61 -0.70 -6.77
CA ALA A 172 12.40 0.04 -6.40
C ALA A 172 11.96 1.08 -7.45
N VAL A 173 12.82 2.06 -7.73
CA VAL A 173 12.52 3.19 -8.62
C VAL A 173 13.68 3.43 -9.58
N TYR A 174 13.35 3.58 -10.86
CA TYR A 174 14.28 4.02 -11.90
C TYR A 174 13.60 5.11 -12.70
N CYS A 175 14.18 6.30 -12.76
CA CYS A 175 13.71 7.35 -13.64
C CYS A 175 14.75 7.64 -14.72
N THR A 176 14.29 7.92 -15.92
CA THR A 176 15.14 8.27 -17.08
C THR A 176 14.45 9.34 -17.93
N THR A 177 15.25 10.26 -18.47
CA THR A 177 14.75 11.23 -19.45
C THR A 177 14.35 10.52 -20.74
N LYS A 178 13.35 11.05 -21.45
CA LYS A 178 12.94 10.53 -22.77
C LYS A 178 14.12 10.41 -23.74
N LYS A 179 15.01 11.40 -23.77
CA LYS A 179 16.19 11.39 -24.65
C LYS A 179 17.11 10.22 -24.32
N ALA A 180 17.52 10.07 -23.06
CA ALA A 180 18.42 9.01 -22.63
C ALA A 180 17.81 7.62 -22.85
N PHE A 181 16.51 7.45 -22.56
CA PHE A 181 15.79 6.21 -22.82
C PHE A 181 15.77 5.85 -24.32
N LEU A 182 15.45 6.81 -25.20
CA LEU A 182 15.40 6.56 -26.65
C LEU A 182 16.77 6.25 -27.26
N GLU A 183 17.84 6.88 -26.76
CA GLU A 183 19.19 6.66 -27.28
C GLU A 183 19.79 5.31 -26.84
N SER A 184 19.41 4.84 -25.65
CA SER A 184 20.01 3.65 -25.04
C SER A 184 19.11 2.41 -25.03
N GLU A 185 17.80 2.60 -25.21
CA GLU A 185 16.78 1.57 -24.98
C GLU A 185 16.88 0.90 -23.59
N ASN A 186 17.47 1.59 -22.61
CA ASN A 186 17.75 1.07 -21.28
C ASN A 186 17.09 1.93 -20.19
N ARG A 187 16.69 1.30 -19.07
CA ARG A 187 16.06 1.98 -17.92
C ARG A 187 16.97 3.01 -17.26
N ILE A 188 18.30 2.88 -17.43
CA ILE A 188 19.30 3.82 -16.93
C ILE A 188 20.40 4.06 -17.96
N SER A 189 20.77 5.33 -18.19
CA SER A 189 21.88 5.73 -19.05
C SER A 189 22.29 7.20 -18.85
N GLY A 190 23.41 7.60 -19.47
CA GLY A 190 23.92 8.96 -19.36
C GLY A 190 24.50 9.28 -17.98
N THR A 191 24.23 10.48 -17.47
CA THR A 191 24.57 10.87 -16.09
C THR A 191 23.55 10.28 -15.11
N ILE A 192 24.03 9.52 -14.13
CA ILE A 192 23.20 8.73 -13.21
C ILE A 192 23.33 9.26 -11.78
N ALA A 193 22.20 9.63 -11.17
CA ALA A 193 22.12 9.93 -9.75
C ALA A 193 21.65 8.71 -8.95
N THR A 194 22.04 8.64 -7.68
CA THR A 194 21.53 7.64 -6.73
C THR A 194 20.68 8.30 -5.65
N VAL A 195 19.57 7.65 -5.28
CA VAL A 195 18.67 8.06 -4.21
C VAL A 195 18.66 6.98 -3.14
N ARG A 196 19.02 7.34 -1.91
CA ARG A 196 19.13 6.36 -0.82
C ARG A 196 17.76 6.04 -0.24
N MET A 197 17.46 4.75 -0.10
CA MET A 197 16.31 4.22 0.64
C MET A 197 16.76 3.54 1.95
N CYS A 198 15.78 3.23 2.81
CA CYS A 198 16.00 2.53 4.08
C CYS A 198 16.54 1.10 3.89
N GLU A 199 17.21 0.56 4.91
CA GLU A 199 17.93 -0.73 4.83
C GLU A 199 16.98 -1.91 4.54
N GLU A 200 15.78 -1.89 5.11
CA GLU A 200 14.76 -2.91 4.90
C GLU A 200 14.26 -2.99 3.45
N SER A 201 14.41 -1.91 2.66
CA SER A 201 14.01 -1.91 1.25
C SER A 201 14.91 -2.75 0.34
N LEU A 202 16.03 -3.26 0.86
CA LEU A 202 16.94 -4.15 0.12
C LEU A 202 16.40 -5.59 0.00
N THR A 203 15.42 -5.98 0.82
CA THR A 203 14.85 -7.34 0.77
C THR A 203 13.84 -7.46 -0.37
N GLU A 204 14.21 -8.22 -1.40
CA GLU A 204 13.35 -8.52 -2.55
C GLU A 204 12.44 -9.73 -2.30
N ILE A 205 11.24 -9.72 -2.89
CA ILE A 205 10.24 -10.78 -2.72
C ILE A 205 10.38 -11.82 -3.83
N ASP A 206 11.24 -12.82 -3.65
CA ASP A 206 11.43 -13.90 -4.64
C ASP A 206 10.94 -15.27 -4.17
N SER A 207 10.96 -15.49 -2.85
CA SER A 207 10.53 -16.72 -2.21
C SER A 207 9.43 -16.48 -1.17
N SER A 208 8.80 -17.56 -0.74
CA SER A 208 7.84 -17.52 0.37
C SER A 208 8.48 -17.08 1.70
N ALA A 209 9.78 -17.30 1.90
CA ALA A 209 10.48 -16.83 3.09
C ALA A 209 10.63 -15.30 3.08
N ASP A 210 10.98 -14.73 1.92
CA ASP A 210 11.07 -13.28 1.74
C ASP A 210 9.71 -12.63 1.97
N TRP A 211 8.63 -13.28 1.52
CA TRP A 211 7.27 -12.80 1.77
C TRP A 211 7.00 -12.56 3.25
N VAL A 212 7.33 -13.53 4.10
CA VAL A 212 7.11 -13.42 5.55
C VAL A 212 7.95 -12.28 6.14
N ILE A 213 9.22 -12.17 5.74
CA ILE A 213 10.13 -11.13 6.23
C ILE A 213 9.61 -9.74 5.83
N VAL A 214 9.33 -9.55 4.53
CA VAL A 214 8.86 -8.26 3.99
C VAL A 214 7.52 -7.86 4.60
N GLU A 215 6.59 -8.80 4.78
CA GLU A 215 5.30 -8.53 5.41
C GLU A 215 5.45 -8.05 6.86
N GLN A 216 6.32 -8.70 7.66
CA GLN A 216 6.58 -8.27 9.04
C GLN A 216 7.29 -6.91 9.12
N LEU A 217 8.28 -6.68 8.26
CA LEU A 217 8.98 -5.39 8.19
C LEU A 217 8.02 -4.26 7.76
N LEU A 218 7.10 -4.55 6.84
CA LEU A 218 6.10 -3.59 6.40
C LEU A 218 5.10 -3.26 7.52
N ILE A 219 4.63 -4.28 8.26
CA ILE A 219 3.81 -4.08 9.46
C ILE A 219 4.53 -3.19 10.46
N GLN A 220 5.78 -3.53 10.81
CA GLN A 220 6.57 -2.76 11.77
C GLN A 220 6.71 -1.30 11.34
N ARG A 221 7.01 -1.04 10.05
CA ARG A 221 7.12 0.32 9.51
C ARG A 221 5.83 1.13 9.61
N LEU A 222 4.67 0.49 9.42
CA LEU A 222 3.37 1.17 9.60
C LEU A 222 3.12 1.53 11.07
N LYS A 223 3.57 0.68 12.01
CA LYS A 223 3.41 0.91 13.46
C LYS A 223 4.39 1.94 14.02
N GLU A 224 5.64 1.95 13.56
CA GLU A 224 6.68 2.86 14.05
C GLU A 224 6.38 4.34 13.79
N LYS A 225 5.64 4.63 12.72
CA LYS A 225 5.29 6.00 12.34
C LYS A 225 4.17 6.61 13.18
N ARG A 226 3.63 5.90 14.18
CA ARG A 226 2.47 6.36 14.93
C ARG A 226 2.87 7.18 16.16
N ALA A 227 2.31 8.37 16.29
CA ALA A 227 2.24 9.10 17.56
C ALA A 227 0.77 9.41 17.92
N PRO A 228 0.07 8.54 18.66
CA PRO A 228 -1.38 8.67 18.86
C PRO A 228 -1.78 10.01 19.51
N LYS A 229 -2.74 10.70 18.89
CA LYS A 229 -3.33 11.99 19.32
C LYS A 229 -4.78 11.80 19.79
N ARG A 230 -5.44 12.88 20.19
CA ARG A 230 -6.89 12.90 20.44
C ARG A 230 -7.61 12.31 19.22
N ILE A 231 -8.51 11.36 19.45
CA ILE A 231 -9.23 10.68 18.37
C ILE A 231 -10.35 11.61 17.89
N THR A 232 -10.31 12.00 16.62
CA THR A 232 -11.31 12.85 15.96
C THR A 232 -12.16 12.07 14.96
N HIS A 233 -11.68 10.90 14.52
CA HIS A 233 -12.37 10.04 13.56
C HIS A 233 -12.35 8.57 13.99
N PHE A 234 -13.47 7.87 13.82
CA PHE A 234 -13.56 6.43 14.02
C PHE A 234 -14.03 5.76 12.73
N VAL A 235 -13.16 4.93 12.15
CA VAL A 235 -13.39 4.20 10.90
C VAL A 235 -13.74 2.75 11.23
N LEU A 236 -14.82 2.24 10.64
CA LEU A 236 -15.33 0.91 10.92
C LEU A 236 -15.48 0.09 9.63
N ASP A 237 -14.99 -1.15 9.64
CA ASP A 237 -15.56 -2.17 8.74
C ASP A 237 -16.99 -2.52 9.15
N VAL A 238 -17.71 -3.21 8.27
CA VAL A 238 -19.07 -3.69 8.49
C VAL A 238 -19.08 -5.17 8.83
N ASP A 239 -18.61 -6.00 7.89
CA ASP A 239 -18.64 -7.44 8.09
C ASP A 239 -17.63 -7.84 9.14
N GLY A 240 -18.06 -8.70 10.07
CA GLY A 240 -17.24 -9.09 11.21
C GLY A 240 -16.95 -7.97 12.21
N VAL A 241 -17.59 -6.80 12.08
CA VAL A 241 -17.56 -5.70 13.07
C VAL A 241 -18.97 -5.32 13.52
N PHE A 242 -19.78 -4.76 12.61
CA PHE A 242 -21.20 -4.45 12.85
C PHE A 242 -22.06 -5.71 12.88
N THR A 243 -21.63 -6.74 12.15
CA THR A 243 -22.29 -8.05 12.06
C THR A 243 -21.40 -9.12 12.67
N LYS A 244 -21.98 -10.30 12.95
CA LYS A 244 -21.21 -11.47 13.43
C LYS A 244 -20.33 -12.11 12.35
N GLY A 245 -20.11 -11.45 11.21
CA GLY A 245 -19.45 -12.03 10.03
C GLY A 245 -20.31 -13.04 9.27
N THR A 246 -21.63 -13.02 9.48
CA THR A 246 -22.59 -13.91 8.82
C THR A 246 -23.70 -13.14 8.12
N ILE A 247 -24.24 -13.75 7.07
CA ILE A 247 -25.23 -13.20 6.16
C ILE A 247 -26.21 -14.32 5.80
N SER A 248 -27.52 -14.03 5.82
CA SER A 248 -28.53 -14.98 5.37
C SER A 248 -28.82 -14.77 3.89
N TYR A 249 -28.78 -15.85 3.11
CA TYR A 249 -29.04 -15.85 1.67
C TYR A 249 -30.35 -16.56 1.32
N THR A 250 -31.01 -16.03 0.29
CA THR A 250 -32.11 -16.67 -0.46
C THR A 250 -31.62 -16.98 -1.88
N ALA A 251 -32.46 -17.64 -2.69
CA ALA A 251 -32.12 -17.93 -4.08
C ALA A 251 -31.89 -16.65 -4.90
N GLU A 252 -32.52 -15.54 -4.49
CA GLU A 252 -32.46 -14.22 -5.13
C GLU A 252 -31.29 -13.36 -4.65
N GLY A 253 -30.53 -13.81 -3.64
CA GLY A 253 -29.37 -13.10 -3.09
C GLY A 253 -29.46 -12.86 -1.59
N GLU A 254 -28.77 -11.81 -1.14
CA GLU A 254 -28.74 -11.41 0.27
C GLU A 254 -30.15 -11.09 0.80
N HIS A 255 -30.51 -11.71 1.92
CA HIS A 255 -31.81 -11.56 2.54
C HIS A 255 -31.78 -10.72 3.81
N THR A 256 -30.90 -11.06 4.76
CA THR A 256 -30.87 -10.43 6.09
C THR A 256 -29.45 -10.32 6.65
N LYS A 257 -29.14 -9.18 7.27
CA LYS A 257 -28.03 -8.96 8.19
C LYS A 257 -28.55 -8.48 9.56
N THR A 258 -27.95 -8.98 10.62
CA THR A 258 -28.32 -8.62 12.00
C THR A 258 -27.30 -7.66 12.58
N PHE A 259 -27.78 -6.59 13.21
CA PHE A 259 -26.98 -5.52 13.81
C PHE A 259 -27.36 -5.33 15.27
N ASP A 260 -26.39 -5.06 16.13
CA ASP A 260 -26.65 -4.76 17.53
C ASP A 260 -27.17 -3.33 17.73
N MET A 261 -28.13 -3.15 18.65
CA MET A 261 -28.70 -1.83 18.95
C MET A 261 -27.81 -1.00 19.90
N ARG A 262 -27.04 -1.66 20.77
CA ARG A 262 -26.13 -1.00 21.72
C ARG A 262 -24.93 -0.42 20.96
N ASP A 263 -24.46 -1.12 19.93
CA ASP A 263 -23.45 -0.61 19.00
C ASP A 263 -23.92 0.69 18.33
N GLY A 264 -25.17 0.72 17.84
CA GLY A 264 -25.78 1.92 17.28
C GLY A 264 -25.83 3.10 18.27
N MET A 265 -26.25 2.84 19.51
CA MET A 265 -26.26 3.85 20.58
C MET A 265 -24.84 4.31 20.94
N GLY A 266 -23.84 3.42 20.93
CA GLY A 266 -22.44 3.76 21.16
C GLY A 266 -21.93 4.78 20.14
N LEU A 267 -22.22 4.56 18.86
CA LEU A 267 -21.86 5.50 17.77
C LEU A 267 -22.59 6.84 17.88
N GLU A 268 -23.85 6.84 18.31
CA GLU A 268 -24.60 8.07 18.54
C GLU A 268 -23.99 8.93 19.65
N ILE A 269 -23.67 8.30 20.78
CA ILE A 269 -22.99 8.98 21.91
C ILE A 269 -21.61 9.47 21.47
N LEU A 270 -20.85 8.66 20.73
CA LEU A 270 -19.52 9.01 20.25
C LEU A 270 -19.53 10.28 19.38
N ARG A 271 -20.54 10.44 18.51
CA ARG A 271 -20.70 11.66 17.70
C ARG A 271 -21.02 12.90 18.53
N GLN A 272 -21.68 12.77 19.68
CA GLN A 272 -21.93 13.90 20.59
C GLN A 272 -20.63 14.44 21.20
N ASP A 273 -19.56 13.64 21.24
CA ASP A 273 -18.20 14.04 21.66
C ASP A 273 -17.33 14.54 20.47
N ALA A 274 -17.98 14.96 19.38
CA ALA A 274 -17.35 15.49 18.17
C ALA A 274 -16.41 14.52 17.43
N VAL A 275 -16.53 13.21 17.67
CA VAL A 275 -15.82 12.19 16.90
C VAL A 275 -16.65 11.82 15.67
N LYS A 276 -16.09 12.03 14.47
CA LYS A 276 -16.75 11.67 13.21
C LYS A 276 -16.66 10.17 12.97
N VAL A 277 -17.76 9.58 12.52
CA VAL A 277 -17.85 8.14 12.25
C VAL A 277 -17.82 7.91 10.74
N MET A 278 -16.91 7.05 10.27
CA MET A 278 -16.83 6.61 8.88
C MET A 278 -17.01 5.09 8.79
N VAL A 279 -17.71 4.64 7.76
CA VAL A 279 -17.90 3.21 7.49
C VAL A 279 -17.26 2.88 6.15
N MET A 280 -16.39 1.87 6.12
CA MET A 280 -15.66 1.47 4.92
C MET A 280 -15.63 -0.05 4.81
N THR A 281 -16.30 -0.59 3.79
CA THR A 281 -16.44 -2.04 3.62
C THR A 281 -16.24 -2.44 2.16
N SER A 282 -15.75 -3.67 1.95
CA SER A 282 -15.63 -4.27 0.62
C SER A 282 -16.96 -4.74 0.04
N GLU A 283 -17.98 -4.85 0.89
CA GLU A 283 -19.33 -5.26 0.51
C GLU A 283 -20.08 -4.09 -0.14
N ASP A 284 -20.85 -4.38 -1.19
CA ASP A 284 -21.74 -3.42 -1.84
C ASP A 284 -23.20 -3.86 -1.63
N SER A 285 -23.68 -3.64 -0.41
CA SER A 285 -24.97 -4.16 0.07
C SER A 285 -25.98 -3.04 0.36
N PRO A 286 -27.19 -3.09 -0.24
CA PRO A 286 -28.28 -2.18 0.09
C PRO A 286 -28.72 -2.27 1.56
N LEU A 287 -28.61 -3.45 2.20
CA LEU A 287 -28.95 -3.62 3.62
C LEU A 287 -28.00 -2.83 4.50
N VAL A 288 -26.71 -2.87 4.19
CA VAL A 288 -25.67 -2.08 4.87
C VAL A 288 -25.95 -0.59 4.68
N ALA A 289 -26.20 -0.15 3.44
CA ALA A 289 -26.52 1.24 3.13
C ALA A 289 -27.73 1.76 3.95
N ALA A 290 -28.82 0.99 3.97
CA ALA A 290 -30.03 1.34 4.72
C ALA A 290 -29.77 1.41 6.23
N ARG A 291 -28.94 0.51 6.78
CA ARG A 291 -28.57 0.53 8.19
C ARG A 291 -27.74 1.77 8.55
N MET A 292 -26.73 2.11 7.76
CA MET A 292 -25.89 3.28 8.02
C MET A 292 -26.68 4.58 7.93
N LYS A 293 -27.63 4.68 6.98
CA LYS A 293 -28.59 5.79 6.92
C LYS A 293 -29.43 5.90 8.18
N LYS A 294 -29.96 4.78 8.71
CA LYS A 294 -30.73 4.77 9.96
C LYS A 294 -29.89 5.19 11.19
N LEU A 295 -28.58 4.98 11.15
CA LEU A 295 -27.66 5.41 12.21
C LEU A 295 -27.20 6.86 12.06
N ASN A 296 -27.66 7.58 11.03
CA ASN A 296 -27.22 8.93 10.67
C ASN A 296 -25.70 9.02 10.49
N ILE A 297 -25.11 8.03 9.80
CA ILE A 297 -23.70 8.05 9.40
C ILE A 297 -23.64 8.54 7.95
N GLU A 298 -22.97 9.66 7.72
CA GLU A 298 -22.87 10.30 6.41
C GLU A 298 -21.72 9.72 5.57
N ASP A 299 -20.58 9.47 6.20
CA ASP A 299 -19.39 8.92 5.54
C ASP A 299 -19.50 7.39 5.44
N VAL A 300 -20.16 6.92 4.37
CA VAL A 300 -20.34 5.48 4.08
C VAL A 300 -19.76 5.16 2.72
N PHE A 301 -18.75 4.28 2.71
CA PHE A 301 -18.01 3.87 1.53
C PHE A 301 -18.16 2.36 1.32
N LEU A 302 -18.98 1.99 0.34
CA LEU A 302 -19.31 0.61 0.00
C LEU A 302 -18.43 0.11 -1.16
N GLY A 303 -18.24 -1.21 -1.24
CA GLY A 303 -17.52 -1.84 -2.32
C GLY A 303 -16.01 -1.55 -2.37
N VAL A 304 -15.42 -1.01 -1.30
CA VAL A 304 -14.01 -0.61 -1.23
C VAL A 304 -13.15 -1.82 -0.82
N LYS A 305 -12.39 -2.37 -1.77
CA LYS A 305 -11.48 -3.50 -1.53
C LYS A 305 -10.09 -3.06 -1.10
N ASP A 306 -9.61 -1.92 -1.61
CA ASP A 306 -8.33 -1.34 -1.17
C ASP A 306 -8.55 -0.20 -0.18
N LYS A 307 -9.00 -0.58 1.01
CA LYS A 307 -9.36 0.35 2.09
C LYS A 307 -8.21 1.29 2.49
N TYR A 308 -6.97 0.82 2.38
CA TYR A 308 -5.79 1.61 2.78
C TYR A 308 -5.48 2.73 1.77
N ALA A 309 -5.55 2.45 0.46
CA ALA A 309 -5.39 3.51 -0.55
C ALA A 309 -6.53 4.52 -0.49
N PHE A 310 -7.77 4.05 -0.35
CA PHE A 310 -8.92 4.93 -0.30
C PHE A 310 -8.93 5.80 0.96
N LEU A 311 -8.54 5.26 2.13
CA LEU A 311 -8.35 6.07 3.33
C LEU A 311 -7.25 7.13 3.14
N ALA A 312 -6.17 6.82 2.43
CA ALA A 312 -5.14 7.80 2.11
C ALA A 312 -5.66 8.95 1.22
N ASP A 313 -6.55 8.66 0.26
CA ASP A 313 -7.21 9.68 -0.57
C ASP A 313 -8.12 10.59 0.28
N LEU A 314 -8.94 10.01 1.16
CA LEU A 314 -9.79 10.77 2.07
C LEU A 314 -8.96 11.67 2.98
N ARG A 315 -7.82 11.18 3.47
CA ARG A 315 -6.90 11.96 4.29
C ARG A 315 -6.35 13.17 3.57
N GLU A 316 -5.90 13.01 2.33
CA GLU A 316 -5.38 14.12 1.52
C GLU A 316 -6.48 15.15 1.26
N LYS A 317 -7.66 14.70 0.80
CA LYS A 317 -8.78 15.60 0.44
C LYS A 317 -9.36 16.36 1.62
N ARG A 318 -9.30 15.78 2.82
CA ARG A 318 -9.93 16.32 4.04
C ARG A 318 -8.91 16.80 5.08
N ASN A 319 -7.62 16.76 4.74
CA ASN A 319 -6.50 17.10 5.62
C ASN A 319 -6.57 16.36 6.98
N LEU A 320 -6.65 15.02 6.92
CA LEU A 320 -6.78 14.18 8.11
C LEU A 320 -5.49 13.45 8.45
N ASP A 321 -5.17 13.43 9.74
CA ASP A 321 -4.01 12.72 10.27
C ASP A 321 -4.41 11.31 10.73
N LEU A 322 -3.60 10.29 10.41
CA LEU A 322 -3.84 8.92 10.89
C LEU A 322 -3.76 8.85 12.42
N GLU A 323 -2.93 9.69 13.03
CA GLU A 323 -2.71 9.73 14.47
C GLU A 323 -3.97 10.13 15.27
N GLU A 324 -4.92 10.80 14.63
CA GLU A 324 -6.21 11.18 15.20
C GLU A 324 -7.33 10.18 14.85
N MET A 325 -7.01 9.09 14.16
CA MET A 325 -7.98 8.07 13.76
C MET A 325 -7.94 6.85 14.67
N ALA A 326 -9.14 6.34 14.95
CA ALA A 326 -9.36 4.99 15.39
C ALA A 326 -9.86 4.12 14.23
N TYR A 327 -9.47 2.86 14.17
CA TYR A 327 -9.97 1.88 13.19
C TYR A 327 -10.42 0.60 13.89
N ILE A 328 -11.57 0.05 13.51
CA ILE A 328 -12.00 -1.28 13.91
C ILE A 328 -12.23 -2.17 12.68
N GLY A 329 -11.60 -3.34 12.69
CA GLY A 329 -11.66 -4.36 11.64
C GLY A 329 -11.52 -5.74 12.25
N ASP A 330 -11.73 -6.78 11.45
CA ASP A 330 -11.76 -8.16 11.94
C ASP A 330 -10.92 -9.15 11.11
N ASP A 331 -10.52 -8.78 9.89
CA ASP A 331 -9.82 -9.71 8.99
C ASP A 331 -8.70 -9.05 8.17
N VAL A 332 -8.00 -9.88 7.38
CA VAL A 332 -6.77 -9.53 6.66
C VAL A 332 -6.89 -8.26 5.84
N ASN A 333 -8.04 -7.97 5.21
CA ASN A 333 -8.25 -6.76 4.40
C ASN A 333 -8.18 -5.45 5.20
N ASP A 334 -8.28 -5.51 6.52
CA ASP A 334 -8.15 -4.35 7.40
C ASP A 334 -6.73 -4.15 7.91
N LEU A 335 -5.84 -5.13 7.73
CA LEU A 335 -4.55 -5.19 8.40
C LEU A 335 -3.67 -3.96 8.14
N ALA A 336 -3.63 -3.42 6.93
CA ALA A 336 -2.87 -2.19 6.65
C ALA A 336 -3.42 -0.97 7.41
N ASN A 337 -4.74 -0.85 7.55
CA ASN A 337 -5.37 0.24 8.31
C ASN A 337 -5.19 0.02 9.83
N LEU A 338 -5.42 -1.19 10.33
CA LEU A 338 -5.13 -1.58 11.72
C LEU A 338 -3.67 -1.26 12.07
N CYS A 339 -2.75 -1.48 11.13
CA CYS A 339 -1.33 -1.25 11.30
C CYS A 339 -0.90 0.23 11.19
N SER A 340 -1.74 1.15 10.71
CA SER A 340 -1.32 2.53 10.40
C SER A 340 -2.02 3.65 11.18
N VAL A 341 -3.23 3.43 11.69
CA VAL A 341 -3.96 4.44 12.46
C VAL A 341 -3.39 4.64 13.88
N GLY A 342 -3.77 5.74 14.53
CA GLY A 342 -3.40 6.05 15.91
C GLY A 342 -3.84 4.98 16.91
N TRP A 343 -5.07 4.47 16.77
CA TRP A 343 -5.58 3.35 17.58
C TRP A 343 -6.37 2.34 16.75
N SER A 344 -6.09 1.06 16.97
CA SER A 344 -6.77 -0.02 16.27
C SER A 344 -7.44 -1.00 17.23
N PHE A 345 -8.61 -1.49 16.82
CA PHE A 345 -9.43 -2.43 17.58
C PHE A 345 -9.76 -3.64 16.73
N VAL A 346 -9.78 -4.81 17.36
CA VAL A 346 -10.29 -6.06 16.78
C VAL A 346 -11.33 -6.66 17.74
N PRO A 347 -12.54 -7.03 17.26
CA PRO A 347 -13.53 -7.76 18.05
C PRO A 347 -12.97 -9.08 18.60
N GLY A 348 -13.54 -9.59 19.71
CA GLY A 348 -13.07 -10.83 20.35
C GLY A 348 -13.04 -12.05 19.43
N ASN A 349 -13.94 -12.09 18.45
CA ASN A 349 -14.07 -13.12 17.42
C ASN A 349 -13.48 -12.72 16.05
N GLY A 350 -12.68 -11.66 15.96
CA GLY A 350 -11.90 -11.37 14.75
C GLY A 350 -10.93 -12.51 14.41
N THR A 351 -10.39 -12.53 13.20
CA THR A 351 -9.53 -13.63 12.76
C THR A 351 -8.21 -13.66 13.53
N GLU A 352 -7.72 -14.87 13.85
CA GLU A 352 -6.49 -15.05 14.65
C GLU A 352 -5.27 -14.36 14.02
N HIS A 353 -5.26 -14.21 12.70
CA HIS A 353 -4.16 -13.56 12.00
C HIS A 353 -4.04 -12.06 12.33
N VAL A 354 -5.16 -11.33 12.54
CA VAL A 354 -5.11 -9.88 12.75
C VAL A 354 -4.97 -9.46 14.21
N LYS A 355 -5.41 -10.31 15.15
CA LYS A 355 -5.39 -10.02 16.60
C LYS A 355 -4.02 -9.54 17.13
N PRO A 356 -2.87 -10.13 16.76
CA PRO A 356 -1.57 -9.69 17.28
C PRO A 356 -1.16 -8.29 16.83
N TYR A 357 -1.79 -7.76 15.78
CA TYR A 357 -1.39 -6.49 15.17
C TYR A 357 -2.24 -5.31 15.62
N ALA A 358 -3.43 -5.56 16.18
CA ALA A 358 -4.27 -4.53 16.77
C ALA A 358 -3.71 -4.02 18.10
N ASP A 359 -4.03 -2.78 18.45
CA ASP A 359 -3.62 -2.19 19.73
C ASP A 359 -4.52 -2.70 20.87
N ILE A 360 -5.80 -2.95 20.58
CA ILE A 360 -6.80 -3.38 21.55
C ILE A 360 -7.61 -4.55 20.98
N LEU A 361 -7.47 -5.71 21.63
CA LEU A 361 -8.39 -6.82 21.47
C LEU A 361 -9.59 -6.60 22.39
N LEU A 362 -10.77 -6.45 21.81
CA LEU A 362 -12.01 -6.24 22.54
C LEU A 362 -12.48 -7.54 23.20
N LYS A 363 -13.18 -7.43 24.34
CA LYS A 363 -13.78 -8.59 25.01
C LYS A 363 -15.05 -9.03 24.31
N SER A 364 -15.79 -8.08 23.76
CA SER A 364 -17.06 -8.31 23.08
C SER A 364 -16.83 -8.79 21.65
N ASN A 365 -17.72 -9.65 21.17
CA ASN A 365 -17.73 -10.12 19.79
C ASN A 365 -18.40 -9.09 18.87
N SER A 366 -18.10 -9.21 17.58
CA SER A 366 -18.74 -8.44 16.53
C SER A 366 -20.24 -8.68 16.45
N GLY A 367 -21.00 -7.62 16.18
CA GLY A 367 -22.47 -7.65 16.26
C GLY A 367 -23.03 -8.01 17.65
N GLU A 368 -22.23 -7.96 18.71
CA GLU A 368 -22.62 -8.27 20.09
C GLU A 368 -22.10 -7.22 21.10
N GLY A 369 -21.85 -5.98 20.69
CA GLY A 369 -21.39 -4.91 21.57
C GLY A 369 -19.92 -4.50 21.40
N ALA A 370 -19.19 -5.08 20.44
CA ALA A 370 -17.79 -4.70 20.16
C ALA A 370 -17.64 -3.22 19.81
N ILE A 371 -18.51 -2.68 18.96
CA ILE A 371 -18.46 -1.25 18.61
C ILE A 371 -18.75 -0.41 19.85
N ARG A 372 -19.74 -0.81 20.66
CA ARG A 372 -20.06 -0.13 21.92
C ARG A 372 -18.86 -0.08 22.87
N GLU A 373 -18.16 -1.20 23.05
CA GLU A 373 -16.94 -1.28 23.88
C GLU A 373 -15.84 -0.36 23.33
N ALA A 374 -15.62 -0.35 22.01
CA ALA A 374 -14.66 0.55 21.37
C ALA A 374 -15.04 2.03 21.57
N CYS A 375 -16.31 2.40 21.39
CA CYS A 375 -16.78 3.77 21.62
C CYS A 375 -16.53 4.23 23.07
N GLU A 376 -16.83 3.39 24.06
CA GLU A 376 -16.59 3.71 25.47
C GLU A 376 -15.09 3.89 25.77
N TRP A 377 -14.24 3.06 25.14
CA TRP A 377 -12.80 3.22 25.23
C TRP A 377 -12.34 4.55 24.63
N ILE A 378 -12.80 4.90 23.43
CA ILE A 378 -12.44 6.14 22.73
C ILE A 378 -12.84 7.36 23.55
N LEU A 379 -14.07 7.40 24.07
CA LEU A 379 -14.55 8.48 24.93
C LEU A 379 -13.69 8.62 26.19
N LYS A 380 -13.28 7.51 26.80
CA LYS A 380 -12.40 7.52 27.98
C LYS A 380 -10.99 8.01 27.62
N TYR A 381 -10.46 7.62 26.47
CA TYR A 381 -9.16 8.05 25.98
C TYR A 381 -9.14 9.55 25.68
N ASN A 382 -10.16 10.06 24.99
CA ASN A 382 -10.27 11.46 24.60
C ASN A 382 -10.37 12.43 25.78
N LYS A 383 -10.89 12.00 26.94
CA LYS A 383 -10.91 12.82 28.18
C LYS A 383 -9.54 13.27 28.68
N ARG A 384 -8.45 12.71 28.15
CA ARG A 384 -7.07 13.12 28.48
C ARG A 384 -6.63 14.41 27.78
N PHE A 385 -7.42 14.86 26.79
CA PHE A 385 -7.20 16.05 25.97
C PHE A 385 -8.33 17.05 26.21
#